data_AF-A0A928H9T6-F1
#
_entry.id   AF-A0A928H9T6-F1
#
_cell.length_a   1.000
_cell.length_b   1.000
_cell.length_c   1.000
_cell.angle_alpha   90.00
_cell.angle_beta   90.00
_cell.angle_gamma   90.00
#
_symmetry.space_group_name_H-M   'P 1'
#
loop_
_entity.id
_entity.type
_entity.pdbx_description
1 polymer ?
#
loop_
_entity_poly.entity_id
_entity_poly.type
_entity_poly.pdbx_seq_one_letter_code
_entity_poly.pdbx_strand_id
1 'polypeptide(L)'
;MTPEFRSSYISLGKLMEDRPMLVVGSNVGYDSGSFGRFGVRNREISSLTDRRSDVHRHACYHSEFGPMWQYDIDIADGWKLTSDFSKAWTIYRGFKGASASSDRTYHWWQIDQALVNPYLTPFWRMREYVHGNEYFYFKLGVRRRFPILEGLSVTPSTFVEGGSSRCIVRVVGDKPGGGEWRGNMSTLSFRLELNWSVSESVSLFAYAEQYMVVGSSHRDANDDNPYRCAHNDWTMGGFGARFRF
;
A
#
# COMPACT_ATOMS: atom_id res chain seq x y z
N MET A 1 12.16 0.32 28.98
CA MET A 1 11.61 1.04 27.81
C MET A 1 10.27 0.44 27.48
N THR A 2 9.22 1.24 27.50
CA THR A 2 7.88 0.83 27.10
C THR A 2 7.92 0.51 25.61
N PRO A 3 7.63 -0.72 25.16
CA PRO A 3 7.62 -1.02 23.74
C PRO A 3 6.49 -0.19 23.10
N GLU A 4 6.83 0.76 22.23
CA GLU A 4 5.86 1.42 21.37
C GLU A 4 5.17 0.33 20.54
N PHE A 5 3.89 0.15 20.81
CA PHE A 5 3.09 -0.99 20.36
C PHE A 5 3.02 -1.06 18.83
N ARG A 6 3.47 -2.20 18.31
CA ARG A 6 3.67 -2.51 16.89
C ARG A 6 2.34 -2.53 16.14
N SER A 7 2.29 -1.68 15.13
CA SER A 7 1.12 -1.36 14.31
C SER A 7 1.62 -1.02 12.90
N SER A 8 1.88 -2.03 12.07
CA SER A 8 2.22 -1.83 10.66
C SER A 8 1.31 -2.66 9.79
N TYR A 9 0.05 -2.24 9.78
CA TYR A 9 -0.91 -2.63 8.78
C TYR A 9 -0.76 -1.73 7.55
N ILE A 10 -0.35 -2.33 6.42
CA ILE A 10 -0.10 -1.70 5.12
C ILE A 10 0.88 -0.53 5.21
N SER A 11 2.05 -0.86 5.72
CA SER A 11 3.30 -0.19 5.41
C SER A 11 4.27 -1.35 5.23
N LEU A 12 4.92 -1.49 4.07
CA LEU A 12 5.90 -2.54 3.73
C LEU A 12 5.42 -3.78 2.96
N GLY A 13 4.33 -3.69 2.18
CA GLY A 13 3.96 -4.81 1.29
C GLY A 13 3.59 -6.13 1.99
N LYS A 14 3.38 -6.12 3.32
CA LYS A 14 3.10 -7.32 4.12
C LYS A 14 1.63 -7.35 4.54
N LEU A 15 0.94 -8.44 4.22
CA LEU A 15 -0.28 -8.82 4.90
C LEU A 15 0.10 -9.30 6.30
N MET A 16 -0.20 -8.48 7.31
CA MET A 16 -0.13 -8.85 8.73
C MET A 16 -1.51 -9.35 9.23
N GLU A 17 -2.40 -9.66 8.29
CA GLU A 17 -3.74 -10.17 8.56
C GLU A 17 -4.09 -11.09 7.38
N ASP A 18 -4.15 -12.40 7.66
CA ASP A 18 -4.56 -13.45 6.71
C ASP A 18 -6.08 -13.53 6.56
N ARG A 19 -6.81 -12.68 7.29
CA ARG A 19 -8.27 -12.66 7.34
C ARG A 19 -8.86 -11.72 6.29
N PRO A 20 -10.14 -11.94 5.94
CA PRO A 20 -10.84 -11.03 5.04
C PRO A 20 -10.91 -9.60 5.58
N MET A 21 -10.56 -8.66 4.71
CA MET A 21 -10.52 -7.23 5.00
C MET A 21 -11.43 -6.47 4.04
N LEU A 22 -12.11 -5.45 4.55
CA LEU A 22 -12.75 -4.43 3.74
C LEU A 22 -11.83 -3.23 3.64
N VAL A 23 -11.53 -2.81 2.41
CA VAL A 23 -10.81 -1.57 2.11
C VAL A 23 -11.78 -0.66 1.37
N VAL A 24 -12.03 0.52 1.93
CA VAL A 24 -12.78 1.58 1.28
C VAL A 24 -11.80 2.70 0.94
N GLY A 25 -11.88 3.24 -0.27
CA GLY A 25 -11.10 4.39 -0.68
C GLY A 25 -11.99 5.39 -1.40
N SER A 26 -11.82 6.67 -1.11
CA SER A 26 -12.53 7.75 -1.78
C SER A 26 -11.58 8.89 -2.12
N ASN A 27 -11.76 9.46 -3.32
CA ASN A 27 -11.02 10.64 -3.78
C ASN A 27 -12.04 11.67 -4.26
N VAL A 28 -12.08 12.82 -3.60
CA VAL A 28 -12.93 13.94 -3.99
C VAL A 28 -12.01 15.10 -4.30
N GLY A 29 -12.23 15.76 -5.43
CA GLY A 29 -11.33 16.84 -5.85
C GLY A 29 -11.84 17.61 -7.05
N TYR A 30 -11.30 18.81 -7.19
CA TYR A 30 -11.56 19.77 -8.24
C TYR A 30 -10.48 19.65 -9.32
N ASP A 31 -10.90 19.55 -10.58
CA ASP A 31 -10.00 19.62 -11.73
C ASP A 31 -9.79 21.09 -12.11
N SER A 32 -8.54 21.55 -11.99
CA SER A 32 -8.14 22.92 -12.28
C SER A 32 -7.56 23.10 -13.69
N GLY A 33 -7.72 22.10 -14.57
CA GLY A 33 -7.18 22.12 -15.92
C GLY A 33 -5.67 21.90 -15.91
N SER A 34 -4.91 22.88 -16.39
CA SER A 34 -3.45 22.75 -16.58
C SER A 34 -2.66 22.53 -15.28
N PHE A 35 -3.22 22.91 -14.13
CA PHE A 35 -2.60 22.68 -12.82
C PHE A 35 -2.96 21.31 -12.23
N GLY A 36 -3.78 20.50 -12.92
CA GLY A 36 -4.19 19.18 -12.48
C GLY A 36 -5.35 19.19 -11.47
N ARG A 37 -5.50 18.09 -10.75
CA ARG A 37 -6.58 17.85 -9.80
C ARG A 37 -6.11 18.04 -8.37
N PHE A 38 -6.78 18.91 -7.63
CA PHE A 38 -6.59 19.10 -6.19
C PHE A 38 -7.74 18.47 -5.42
N GLY A 39 -7.47 17.81 -4.31
CA GLY A 39 -8.53 17.14 -3.58
C GLY A 39 -8.12 16.59 -2.25
N VAL A 40 -9.00 15.74 -1.72
CA VAL A 40 -8.81 14.96 -0.51
C VAL A 40 -8.99 13.50 -0.86
N ARG A 41 -8.08 12.67 -0.36
CA ARG A 41 -8.21 11.22 -0.38
C ARG A 41 -8.55 10.72 1.02
N ASN A 42 -9.31 9.64 1.08
CA ASN A 42 -9.52 8.84 2.26
C ASN A 42 -9.32 7.35 1.91
N ARG A 43 -8.81 6.60 2.87
CA ARG A 43 -8.69 5.16 2.84
C ARG A 43 -8.99 4.61 4.23
N GLU A 44 -9.99 3.75 4.31
CA GLU A 44 -10.41 3.10 5.54
C GLU A 44 -10.30 1.61 5.40
N ILE A 45 -9.94 0.97 6.52
CA ILE A 45 -9.65 -0.43 6.50
C ILE A 45 -10.12 -1.13 7.76
N SER A 46 -10.84 -2.22 7.53
CA SER A 46 -11.64 -2.90 8.53
C SER A 46 -11.53 -4.40 8.39
N SER A 47 -11.32 -5.10 9.51
CA SER A 47 -11.43 -6.55 9.53
C SER A 47 -12.89 -6.95 9.42
N LEU A 48 -13.18 -7.95 8.60
CA LEU A 48 -14.51 -8.54 8.45
C LEU A 48 -14.76 -9.68 9.43
N THR A 49 -13.90 -9.85 10.44
CA THR A 49 -14.01 -10.95 11.40
C THR A 49 -14.11 -10.45 12.83
N ASP A 50 -15.03 -11.05 13.60
CA ASP A 50 -15.21 -10.76 15.03
C ASP A 50 -14.19 -11.46 15.94
N ARG A 51 -13.31 -12.29 15.35
CA ARG A 51 -12.25 -12.98 16.08
C ARG A 51 -11.17 -11.99 16.49
N ARG A 52 -11.39 -11.36 17.64
CA ARG A 52 -10.45 -10.46 18.34
C ARG A 52 -9.09 -11.16 18.43
N SER A 53 -8.09 -10.69 17.69
CA SER A 53 -6.71 -11.10 17.99
C SER A 53 -6.28 -10.45 19.29
N ASP A 54 -5.24 -10.98 19.93
CA ASP A 54 -4.74 -10.49 21.21
C ASP A 54 -4.25 -9.02 21.14
N VAL A 55 -4.04 -8.49 19.93
CA VAL A 55 -3.44 -7.18 19.64
C VAL A 55 -4.42 -6.18 19.00
N HIS A 56 -5.47 -6.65 18.31
CA HIS A 56 -6.42 -5.81 17.56
C HIS A 56 -7.84 -5.92 18.12
N ARG A 57 -8.40 -4.78 18.55
CA ARG A 57 -9.64 -4.71 19.32
C ARG A 57 -10.89 -4.28 18.54
N HIS A 58 -10.79 -3.74 17.32
CA HIS A 58 -11.94 -3.10 16.67
C HIS A 58 -12.05 -3.32 15.15
N ALA A 59 -13.28 -3.44 14.66
CA ALA A 59 -13.65 -3.11 13.28
C ALA A 59 -13.30 -1.63 13.02
N CYS A 60 -12.73 -1.30 11.86
CA CYS A 60 -12.14 0.00 11.52
C CYS A 60 -10.94 0.39 12.41
N TYR A 61 -9.76 -0.20 12.15
CA TYR A 61 -8.56 0.09 12.94
C TYR A 61 -7.53 0.95 12.22
N HIS A 62 -7.66 1.20 10.92
CA HIS A 62 -6.78 2.07 10.13
C HIS A 62 -7.61 3.03 9.29
N SER A 63 -7.42 4.33 9.51
CA SER A 63 -7.95 5.39 8.64
C SER A 63 -6.80 6.27 8.16
N GLU A 64 -6.68 6.44 6.86
CA GLU A 64 -5.75 7.36 6.21
C GLU A 64 -6.56 8.44 5.47
N PHE A 65 -6.23 9.71 5.68
CA PHE A 65 -6.88 10.79 4.94
C PHE A 65 -5.93 11.95 4.74
N GLY A 66 -6.16 12.76 3.72
CA GLY A 66 -5.46 14.04 3.56
C GLY A 66 -5.46 14.57 2.14
N PRO A 67 -4.79 15.71 1.90
CA PRO A 67 -4.82 16.37 0.61
C PRO A 67 -4.05 15.55 -0.44
N MET A 68 -4.51 15.67 -1.67
CA MET A 68 -3.87 15.15 -2.87
C MET A 68 -3.77 16.23 -3.94
N TRP A 69 -2.73 16.13 -4.75
CA TRP A 69 -2.53 16.86 -5.98
C TRP A 69 -2.09 15.88 -7.06
N GLN A 70 -2.91 15.71 -8.08
CA GLN A 70 -2.65 14.84 -9.21
C GLN A 70 -2.48 15.67 -10.47
N TYR A 71 -1.52 15.33 -11.32
CA TYR A 71 -1.37 15.97 -12.62
C TYR A 71 -0.87 14.97 -13.66
N ASP A 72 -1.28 15.20 -14.90
CA ASP A 72 -0.86 14.43 -16.07
C ASP A 72 -0.08 15.34 -17.01
N ILE A 73 1.05 14.85 -17.52
CA ILE A 73 1.83 15.49 -18.58
C ILE A 73 1.82 14.57 -19.78
N ASP A 74 1.24 15.01 -20.89
CA ASP A 74 1.38 14.35 -22.19
C ASP A 74 2.79 14.62 -22.73
N ILE A 75 3.57 13.55 -22.94
CA ILE A 75 4.97 13.62 -23.37
C ILE A 75 5.09 13.46 -24.89
N ALA A 76 4.31 12.54 -25.44
CA ALA A 76 4.23 12.21 -26.87
C ALA A 76 2.93 11.43 -27.12
N ASP A 77 2.63 11.13 -28.39
CA ASP A 77 1.42 10.37 -28.75
C ASP A 77 1.35 9.02 -28.02
N GLY A 78 0.32 8.89 -27.17
CA GLY A 78 0.11 7.71 -26.33
C GLY A 78 0.99 7.62 -25.09
N TRP A 79 1.87 8.60 -24.84
CA TRP A 79 2.76 8.67 -23.67
C TRP A 79 2.33 9.76 -22.71
N LYS A 80 2.11 9.39 -21.44
CA LYS A 80 1.67 10.29 -20.39
C LYS A 80 2.39 9.98 -19.08
N LEU A 81 2.94 11.00 -18.44
CA LEU A 81 3.42 10.91 -17.06
C LEU A 81 2.31 11.34 -16.12
N THR A 82 1.75 10.39 -15.38
CA THR A 82 0.81 10.66 -14.30
C THR A 82 1.59 10.77 -13.00
N SER A 83 1.31 11.82 -12.21
CA SER A 83 1.89 12.04 -10.90
C SER A 83 0.82 12.32 -9.86
N ASP A 84 0.96 11.74 -8.67
CA ASP A 84 0.17 12.02 -7.47
C ASP A 84 1.12 12.41 -6.34
N PHE A 85 0.96 13.63 -5.84
CA PHE A 85 1.53 14.06 -4.58
C PHE A 85 0.44 14.07 -3.51
N SER A 86 0.74 13.51 -2.36
CA SER A 86 -0.25 13.42 -1.29
C SER A 86 0.38 13.54 0.08
N LYS A 87 -0.35 14.17 0.99
CA LYS A 87 -0.06 14.14 2.42
C LYS A 87 -1.17 13.40 3.11
N ALA A 88 -0.83 12.56 4.07
CA ALA A 88 -1.78 11.70 4.74
C ALA A 88 -1.56 11.70 6.25
N TRP A 89 -2.66 11.86 6.98
CA TRP A 89 -2.76 11.53 8.39
C TRP A 89 -3.29 10.11 8.51
N THR A 90 -2.54 9.24 9.18
CA THR A 90 -2.90 7.84 9.41
C THR A 90 -3.21 7.64 10.89
N ILE A 91 -4.46 7.31 11.19
CA ILE A 91 -4.95 7.06 12.55
C ILE A 91 -5.11 5.56 12.77
N TYR A 92 -4.53 5.04 13.86
CA TYR A 92 -4.68 3.65 14.27
C TYR A 92 -5.58 3.49 15.51
N ARG A 93 -6.84 3.06 15.31
CA ARG A 93 -7.89 3.02 16.35
C ARG A 93 -8.10 1.65 17.03
N GLY A 94 -7.28 0.64 16.72
CA GLY A 94 -7.53 -0.75 17.17
C GLY A 94 -6.55 -1.39 18.16
N PHE A 95 -5.45 -0.75 18.55
CA PHE A 95 -4.36 -1.44 19.27
C PHE A 95 -4.53 -1.45 20.80
N LYS A 96 -4.38 -2.64 21.40
CA LYS A 96 -4.39 -2.86 22.87
C LYS A 96 -3.05 -2.43 23.49
N GLY A 97 -3.06 -1.63 24.55
CA GLY A 97 -1.87 -1.29 25.35
C GLY A 97 -1.22 0.09 25.11
N ALA A 98 -1.65 0.85 24.10
CA ALA A 98 -1.16 2.21 23.93
C ALA A 98 -1.86 3.17 24.92
N SER A 99 -1.07 3.84 25.76
CA SER A 99 -1.55 4.85 26.71
C SER A 99 -2.29 5.96 25.96
N ALA A 100 -3.18 6.67 26.65
CA ALA A 100 -3.89 7.83 26.12
C ALA A 100 -2.97 8.99 25.66
N SER A 101 -1.66 8.88 25.90
CA SER A 101 -0.64 9.90 25.69
C SER A 101 0.30 9.66 24.50
N SER A 102 0.18 8.54 23.77
CA SER A 102 0.95 8.34 22.54
C SER A 102 0.13 8.80 21.34
N ASP A 103 0.50 9.91 20.70
CA ASP A 103 -0.10 10.36 19.44
C ASP A 103 -0.11 9.21 18.41
N ARG A 104 -1.29 8.67 18.10
CA ARG A 104 -1.46 7.54 17.15
C ARG A 104 -1.70 7.99 15.71
N THR A 105 -1.45 9.27 15.46
CA THR A 105 -1.62 9.90 14.15
C THR A 105 -0.25 10.01 13.50
N TYR A 106 -0.03 9.22 12.46
CA TYR A 106 1.20 9.31 11.69
C TYR A 106 1.01 10.26 10.51
N HIS A 107 2.01 11.09 10.26
CA HIS A 107 2.01 12.07 9.18
C HIS A 107 2.92 11.58 8.07
N TRP A 108 2.35 11.31 6.91
CA TRP A 108 3.07 10.81 5.75
C TRP A 108 2.99 11.82 4.62
N TRP A 109 4.05 11.93 3.83
CA TRP A 109 3.95 12.41 2.47
C TRP A 109 4.22 11.26 1.51
N GLN A 110 3.66 11.35 0.30
CA GLN A 110 3.81 10.35 -0.74
C GLN A 110 3.93 11.03 -2.10
N ILE A 111 4.75 10.43 -2.97
CA ILE A 111 4.75 10.65 -4.41
C ILE A 111 4.50 9.31 -5.08
N ASP A 112 3.56 9.27 -6.03
CA ASP A 112 3.33 8.15 -6.94
C ASP A 112 3.45 8.66 -8.37
N GLN A 113 4.20 7.97 -9.22
CA GLN A 113 4.30 8.31 -10.63
C GLN A 113 4.22 7.08 -11.51
N ALA A 114 3.59 7.23 -12.67
CA ALA A 114 3.51 6.20 -13.69
C ALA A 114 3.72 6.81 -15.08
N LEU A 115 4.58 6.18 -15.89
CA LEU A 115 4.73 6.51 -17.30
C LEU A 115 3.79 5.64 -18.13
N VAL A 116 2.57 6.11 -18.31
CA VAL A 116 1.55 5.44 -19.11
C VAL A 116 1.95 5.48 -20.58
N ASN A 117 2.02 4.31 -21.21
CA ASN A 117 2.33 4.17 -22.64
C ASN A 117 1.71 2.87 -23.18
N PRO A 118 1.64 2.67 -24.51
CA PRO A 118 0.98 1.52 -25.13
C PRO A 118 1.66 0.17 -24.88
N TYR A 119 2.91 0.17 -24.41
CA TYR A 119 3.73 -1.04 -24.30
C TYR A 119 3.78 -1.57 -22.87
N LEU A 120 4.32 -0.80 -21.94
CA LEU A 120 4.56 -1.22 -20.57
C LEU A 120 4.64 0.01 -19.69
N THR A 121 3.80 0.11 -18.66
CA THR A 121 3.79 1.24 -17.72
C THR A 121 4.73 0.96 -16.56
N PRO A 122 5.95 1.53 -16.53
CA PRO A 122 6.72 1.58 -15.30
C PRO A 122 6.06 2.56 -14.34
N PHE A 123 6.15 2.25 -13.05
CA PHE A 123 5.64 3.10 -11.99
C PHE A 123 6.51 2.99 -10.75
N TRP A 124 6.48 4.03 -9.94
CA TRP A 124 7.11 4.02 -8.62
C TRP A 124 6.28 4.80 -7.62
N ARG A 125 6.45 4.47 -6.35
CA ARG A 125 5.88 5.21 -5.24
C ARG A 125 6.91 5.34 -4.14
N MET A 126 7.05 6.54 -3.62
CA MET A 126 7.81 6.85 -2.42
C MET A 126 6.88 7.37 -1.35
N ARG A 127 7.10 6.96 -0.11
CA ARG A 127 6.34 7.43 1.03
C ARG A 127 7.28 7.62 2.21
N GLU A 128 7.20 8.77 2.86
CA GLU A 128 8.03 9.06 4.03
C GLU A 128 7.23 9.71 5.16
N TYR A 129 7.67 9.41 6.38
CA TYR A 129 7.10 9.94 7.61
C TYR A 129 7.70 11.29 7.98
N VAL A 130 6.84 12.24 8.37
CA VAL A 130 7.18 13.67 8.45
C VAL A 130 7.87 14.06 9.78
N HIS A 131 7.66 13.32 10.89
CA HIS A 131 8.04 13.81 12.22
C HIS A 131 8.76 12.79 13.12
N GLY A 132 10.05 12.98 13.37
CA GLY A 132 10.76 12.35 14.49
C GLY A 132 11.20 10.90 14.28
N ASN A 133 10.96 10.31 13.10
CA ASN A 133 11.55 9.03 12.70
C ASN A 133 11.79 9.02 11.18
N GLU A 134 12.93 8.54 10.72
CA GLU A 134 13.24 8.37 9.28
C GLU A 134 12.59 7.10 8.71
N TYR A 135 11.25 7.09 8.56
CA TYR A 135 10.58 6.03 7.83
C TYR A 135 10.50 6.38 6.37
N PHE A 136 11.22 5.62 5.57
CA PHE A 136 11.19 5.72 4.12
C PHE A 136 10.68 4.42 3.53
N TYR A 137 9.79 4.53 2.55
CA TYR A 137 9.23 3.43 1.80
C TYR A 137 9.35 3.70 0.31
N PHE A 138 9.67 2.65 -0.44
CA PHE A 138 9.71 2.69 -1.88
C PHE A 138 9.08 1.44 -2.50
N LYS A 139 8.30 1.65 -3.55
CA LYS A 139 7.73 0.64 -4.43
C LYS A 139 8.15 0.98 -5.85
N LEU A 140 8.60 -0.01 -6.60
CA LEU A 140 8.92 0.13 -8.02
C LEU A 140 8.34 -1.07 -8.75
N GLY A 141 7.77 -0.84 -9.94
CA GLY A 141 7.25 -1.93 -10.73
C GLY A 141 6.88 -1.56 -12.14
N VAL A 142 6.31 -2.54 -12.80
CA VAL A 142 5.78 -2.41 -14.15
C VAL A 142 4.41 -3.08 -14.23
N ARG A 143 3.55 -2.55 -15.10
CA ARG A 143 2.24 -3.13 -15.40
C ARG A 143 1.89 -2.95 -16.86
N ARG A 144 1.05 -3.83 -17.39
CA ARG A 144 0.52 -3.69 -18.75
C ARG A 144 -0.94 -4.09 -18.77
N ARG A 145 -1.79 -3.25 -19.35
CA ARG A 145 -3.20 -3.56 -19.57
C ARG A 145 -3.37 -4.26 -20.90
N PHE A 146 -4.05 -5.41 -20.89
CA PHE A 146 -4.45 -6.14 -22.09
C PHE A 146 -5.98 -6.12 -22.18
N PRO A 147 -6.57 -5.49 -23.20
CA PRO A 147 -7.99 -5.67 -23.47
C PRO A 147 -8.24 -7.13 -23.88
N ILE A 148 -9.31 -7.72 -23.36
CA ILE A 148 -9.77 -9.07 -23.72
C ILE A 148 -10.96 -8.95 -24.68
N LEU A 149 -11.95 -8.14 -24.28
CA LEU A 149 -13.12 -7.77 -25.06
C LEU A 149 -13.57 -6.37 -24.65
N GLU A 150 -14.61 -5.83 -25.27
CA GLU A 150 -15.11 -4.50 -24.97
C GLU A 150 -15.43 -4.32 -23.46
N GLY A 151 -14.79 -3.34 -22.83
CA GLY A 151 -14.93 -3.07 -21.40
C GLY A 151 -14.21 -4.06 -20.47
N LEU A 152 -13.74 -5.22 -20.94
CA LEU A 152 -13.02 -6.20 -20.12
C LEU A 152 -11.52 -6.19 -20.41
N SER A 153 -10.70 -6.12 -19.36
CA SER A 153 -9.25 -6.14 -19.50
C SER A 153 -8.57 -6.85 -18.34
N VAL A 154 -7.40 -7.41 -18.61
CA VAL A 154 -6.51 -7.98 -17.60
C VAL A 154 -5.24 -7.14 -17.50
N THR A 155 -4.78 -6.90 -16.27
CA THR A 155 -3.57 -6.13 -15.99
C THR A 155 -2.66 -6.95 -15.10
N PRO A 156 -1.71 -7.70 -15.67
CA PRO A 156 -0.57 -8.18 -14.91
C PRO A 156 0.31 -7.01 -14.45
N SER A 157 0.85 -7.13 -13.25
CA SER A 157 1.90 -6.25 -12.73
C SER A 157 2.89 -7.04 -11.90
N THR A 158 4.13 -6.59 -11.90
CA THR A 158 5.16 -7.04 -10.97
C THR A 158 5.81 -5.83 -10.34
N PHE A 159 6.09 -5.93 -9.05
CA PHE A 159 6.69 -4.84 -8.31
C PHE A 159 7.45 -5.35 -7.10
N VAL A 160 8.34 -4.51 -6.64
CA VAL A 160 9.27 -4.75 -5.56
C VAL A 160 9.14 -3.62 -4.56
N GLU A 161 9.13 -3.96 -3.28
CA GLU A 161 8.91 -3.00 -2.20
C GLU A 161 9.99 -3.14 -1.12
N GLY A 162 10.40 -1.99 -0.57
CA GLY A 162 11.45 -1.89 0.42
C GLY A 162 11.38 -0.57 1.19
N GLY A 163 12.37 -0.32 2.02
CA GLY A 163 12.42 0.88 2.84
C GLY A 163 13.73 1.05 3.59
N SER A 164 13.80 2.10 4.41
CA SER A 164 14.96 2.34 5.27
C SER A 164 15.17 1.21 6.28
N SER A 165 16.40 1.01 6.71
CA SER A 165 16.78 0.02 7.73
C SER A 165 15.95 0.17 9.00
N ARG A 166 15.72 1.41 9.45
CA ARG A 166 14.87 1.72 10.61
C ARG A 166 13.42 1.27 10.41
N CYS A 167 12.91 1.40 9.19
CA CYS A 167 11.59 0.90 8.82
C CYS A 167 11.54 -0.63 8.89
N ILE A 168 12.56 -1.30 8.35
CA ILE A 168 12.70 -2.76 8.39
C ILE A 168 12.80 -3.26 9.84
N VAL A 169 13.72 -2.73 10.66
CA VAL A 169 13.88 -3.10 12.08
C VAL A 169 12.56 -3.02 12.84
N ARG A 170 11.77 -1.95 12.63
CA ARG A 170 10.51 -1.80 13.35
C ARG A 170 9.46 -2.86 12.96
N VAL A 171 9.56 -3.47 11.79
CA VAL A 171 8.54 -4.41 11.29
C VAL A 171 8.96 -5.86 11.37
N VAL A 172 10.22 -6.19 11.06
CA VAL A 172 10.74 -7.55 11.15
C VAL A 172 11.58 -7.81 12.39
N GLY A 173 11.97 -6.77 13.14
CA GLY A 173 12.88 -6.88 14.26
C GLY A 173 14.35 -6.71 13.87
N ASP A 174 15.23 -6.92 14.84
CA ASP A 174 16.67 -6.86 14.63
C ASP A 174 17.12 -7.94 13.65
N LYS A 175 18.20 -7.66 12.92
CA LYS A 175 18.74 -8.60 11.95
C LYS A 175 19.30 -9.85 12.64
N PRO A 176 18.90 -11.07 12.24
CA PRO A 176 19.51 -12.30 12.73
C PRO A 176 21.03 -12.29 12.48
N GLY A 177 21.82 -12.60 13.52
CA GLY A 177 23.28 -12.55 13.46
C GLY A 177 23.92 -11.15 13.59
N GLY A 178 23.13 -10.10 13.82
CA GLY A 178 23.62 -8.74 14.07
C GLY A 178 23.93 -7.91 12.82
N GLY A 179 24.19 -6.62 13.04
CA GLY A 179 24.46 -5.62 11.99
C GLY A 179 23.21 -4.93 11.45
N GLU A 180 23.40 -4.03 10.48
CA GLU A 180 22.30 -3.26 9.90
C GLU A 180 21.59 -4.00 8.77
N TRP A 181 20.26 -3.90 8.73
CA TRP A 181 19.51 -4.12 7.50
C TRP A 181 20.02 -3.11 6.47
N ARG A 182 20.56 -3.54 5.33
CA ARG A 182 20.85 -2.59 4.25
C ARG A 182 19.53 -2.27 3.56
N GLY A 183 19.31 -1.00 3.18
CA GLY A 183 18.08 -0.51 2.53
C GLY A 183 17.83 -1.24 1.21
N ASN A 184 17.21 -2.40 1.29
CA ASN A 184 17.05 -3.35 0.20
C ASN A 184 15.57 -3.58 -0.07
N MET A 185 15.28 -3.92 -1.32
CA MET A 185 13.99 -4.49 -1.70
C MET A 185 13.81 -5.78 -0.90
N SER A 186 12.77 -5.79 -0.08
CA SER A 186 12.50 -6.89 0.86
C SER A 186 11.43 -7.84 0.32
N THR A 187 10.74 -7.42 -0.74
CA THR A 187 9.58 -8.12 -1.26
C THR A 187 9.50 -8.04 -2.78
N LEU A 188 8.95 -9.09 -3.37
CA LEU A 188 8.58 -9.19 -4.77
C LEU A 188 7.13 -9.66 -4.85
N SER A 189 6.31 -8.92 -5.59
CA SER A 189 4.92 -9.25 -5.83
C SER A 189 4.63 -9.42 -7.32
N PHE A 190 3.72 -10.32 -7.61
CA PHE A 190 3.10 -10.52 -8.92
C PHE A 190 1.60 -10.47 -8.76
N ARG A 191 0.95 -9.52 -9.43
CA ARG A 191 -0.50 -9.36 -9.38
C ARG A 191 -1.11 -9.51 -10.76
N LEU A 192 -2.25 -10.17 -10.82
CA LEU A 192 -3.13 -10.22 -11.97
C LEU A 192 -4.47 -9.57 -11.58
N GLU A 193 -4.84 -8.48 -12.23
CA GLU A 193 -6.11 -7.79 -12.00
C GLU A 193 -7.01 -7.86 -13.24
N LEU A 194 -8.19 -8.43 -13.09
CA LEU A 194 -9.28 -8.35 -14.06
C LEU A 194 -10.12 -7.10 -13.78
N ASN A 195 -10.41 -6.33 -14.82
CA ASN A 195 -11.20 -5.11 -14.76
C ASN A 195 -12.32 -5.16 -15.79
N TRP A 196 -13.55 -4.86 -15.36
CA TRP A 196 -14.73 -4.78 -16.21
C TRP A 196 -15.41 -3.42 -16.07
N SER A 197 -15.41 -2.63 -17.13
CA SER A 197 -16.19 -1.39 -17.27
C SER A 197 -17.64 -1.76 -17.55
N VAL A 198 -18.47 -1.79 -16.52
CA VAL A 198 -19.91 -2.11 -16.61
C VAL A 198 -20.69 -0.93 -17.18
N SER A 199 -20.28 0.29 -16.83
CA SER A 199 -20.78 1.55 -17.38
C SER A 199 -19.70 2.62 -17.35
N GLU A 200 -20.01 3.83 -17.83
CA GLU A 200 -19.12 4.99 -17.72
C GLU A 200 -18.77 5.36 -16.26
N SER A 201 -19.68 5.06 -15.33
CA SER A 201 -19.56 5.41 -13.92
C SER A 201 -19.16 4.25 -13.03
N VAL A 202 -19.26 2.99 -13.50
CA VAL A 202 -19.04 1.81 -12.66
C VAL A 202 -18.08 0.84 -13.33
N SER A 203 -17.03 0.47 -12.61
CA SER A 203 -16.18 -0.64 -12.96
C SER A 203 -16.09 -1.66 -11.84
N LEU A 204 -16.06 -2.94 -12.19
CA LEU A 204 -15.81 -4.03 -11.27
C LEU A 204 -14.38 -4.53 -11.46
N PHE A 205 -13.78 -5.03 -10.38
CA PHE A 205 -12.47 -5.66 -10.46
C PHE A 205 -12.39 -6.91 -9.60
N ALA A 206 -11.51 -7.82 -10.01
CA ALA A 206 -11.04 -8.93 -9.20
C ALA A 206 -9.53 -9.05 -9.39
N TYR A 207 -8.81 -9.50 -8.37
CA TYR A 207 -7.38 -9.73 -8.49
C TYR A 207 -6.92 -10.93 -7.67
N ALA A 208 -5.79 -11.48 -8.11
CA ALA A 208 -4.94 -12.36 -7.33
C ALA A 208 -3.53 -11.74 -7.29
N GLU A 209 -2.87 -11.82 -6.16
CA GLU A 209 -1.51 -11.33 -5.95
C GLU A 209 -0.71 -12.39 -5.20
N GLN A 210 0.39 -12.84 -5.81
CA GLN A 210 1.43 -13.61 -5.14
C GLN A 210 2.46 -12.64 -4.57
N TYR A 211 2.80 -12.85 -3.31
CA TYR A 211 3.80 -12.12 -2.57
C TYR A 211 4.94 -13.06 -2.15
N MET A 212 6.16 -12.54 -2.14
CA MET A 212 7.35 -13.23 -1.66
C MET A 212 8.31 -12.27 -0.94
N VAL A 213 8.79 -12.65 0.24
CA VAL A 213 9.94 -12.04 0.91
C VAL A 213 11.23 -12.49 0.22
N VAL A 214 12.09 -11.54 -0.11
CA VAL A 214 13.35 -11.77 -0.83
C VAL A 214 14.55 -11.59 0.11
N GLY A 215 15.51 -12.52 -0.03
CA GLY A 215 16.77 -12.54 0.73
C GLY A 215 16.66 -13.36 2.02
N SER A 216 17.61 -14.28 2.23
CA SER A 216 17.60 -15.24 3.35
C SER A 216 17.43 -14.58 4.71
N SER A 217 18.22 -13.52 4.99
CA SER A 217 18.12 -12.82 6.28
C SER A 217 16.73 -12.23 6.55
N HIS A 218 16.05 -11.71 5.53
CA HIS A 218 14.68 -11.19 5.70
C HIS A 218 13.67 -12.31 5.91
N ARG A 219 13.91 -13.47 5.28
CA ARG A 219 13.06 -14.65 5.43
C ARG A 219 13.20 -15.26 6.81
N ASP A 220 14.43 -15.42 7.29
CA ASP A 220 14.73 -15.93 8.64
C ASP A 220 14.10 -15.02 9.71
N ALA A 221 14.27 -13.70 9.59
CA ALA A 221 13.66 -12.74 10.52
C ALA A 221 12.12 -12.76 10.49
N ASN A 222 11.53 -13.10 9.34
CA ASN A 222 10.09 -13.22 9.20
C ASN A 222 9.56 -14.55 9.76
N ASP A 223 10.34 -15.63 9.66
CA ASP A 223 10.03 -16.94 10.27
C ASP A 223 10.16 -16.90 11.81
N ASP A 224 11.14 -16.15 12.33
CA ASP A 224 11.33 -15.92 13.77
C ASP A 224 10.27 -14.98 14.39
N ASN A 225 9.39 -14.40 13.56
CA ASN A 225 8.42 -13.43 14.01
C ASN A 225 7.29 -14.13 14.82
N PRO A 226 7.01 -13.71 16.07
CA PRO A 226 5.98 -14.35 16.90
C PRO A 226 4.54 -14.14 16.40
N TYR A 227 4.32 -13.30 15.38
CA TYR A 227 3.00 -13.08 14.81
C TYR A 227 2.59 -14.23 13.89
N ARG A 228 1.46 -14.89 14.20
CA ARG A 228 0.91 -16.01 13.41
C ARG A 228 0.61 -15.68 11.94
N CYS A 229 0.44 -14.41 11.62
CA CYS A 229 0.16 -13.90 10.28
C CYS A 229 1.42 -13.56 9.47
N ALA A 230 2.62 -13.76 10.03
CA ALA A 230 3.86 -13.58 9.29
C ALA A 230 4.03 -14.72 8.27
N HIS A 231 4.06 -14.35 6.99
CA HIS A 231 4.29 -15.29 5.89
C HIS A 231 5.42 -14.81 5.01
N ASN A 232 6.29 -15.74 4.62
CA ASN A 232 7.35 -15.48 3.67
C ASN A 232 6.84 -15.49 2.23
N ASP A 233 5.88 -16.37 1.94
CA ASP A 233 5.21 -16.45 0.64
C ASP A 233 3.71 -16.53 0.88
N TRP A 234 2.93 -15.80 0.10
CA TRP A 234 1.48 -15.76 0.29
C TRP A 234 0.73 -15.40 -1.00
N THR A 235 -0.38 -16.06 -1.25
CA THR A 235 -1.32 -15.67 -2.31
C THR A 235 -2.54 -15.00 -1.66
N MET A 236 -2.84 -13.78 -2.08
CA MET A 236 -4.05 -13.08 -1.71
C MET A 236 -4.92 -12.78 -2.92
N GLY A 237 -6.20 -12.56 -2.69
CA GLY A 237 -7.11 -12.10 -3.73
C GLY A 237 -8.18 -11.19 -3.17
N GLY A 238 -8.86 -10.50 -4.06
CA GLY A 238 -9.94 -9.60 -3.69
C GLY A 238 -10.79 -9.22 -4.90
N PHE A 239 -11.98 -8.71 -4.61
CA PHE A 239 -12.89 -8.17 -5.59
C PHE A 239 -13.48 -6.86 -5.08
N GLY A 240 -14.00 -6.03 -5.98
CA GLY A 240 -14.62 -4.78 -5.61
C GLY A 240 -15.19 -4.01 -6.79
N ALA A 241 -15.67 -2.81 -6.49
CA ALA A 241 -16.20 -1.88 -7.47
C ALA A 241 -15.51 -0.52 -7.32
N ARG A 242 -15.37 0.20 -8.43
CA ARG A 242 -14.95 1.61 -8.47
C ARG A 242 -16.06 2.41 -9.11
N PHE A 243 -16.41 3.51 -8.44
CA PHE A 243 -17.46 4.43 -8.86
C PHE A 243 -16.81 5.75 -9.26
N ARG A 244 -17.23 6.29 -10.40
CA ARG A 244 -16.87 7.62 -10.90
C ARG A 244 -18.14 8.46 -10.98
N PHE A 245 -18.10 9.62 -10.34
CA PHE A 245 -19.15 10.63 -10.31
C PHE A 245 -18.60 11.95 -10.84
#